data_AF-A0A160TZW7-F1
#
_entry.id   AF-A0A160TZW7-F1
#
_cell.length_a   1.000
_cell.length_b   1.000
_cell.length_c   1.000
_cell.angle_alpha   90.00
_cell.angle_beta   90.00
_cell.angle_gamma   90.00
#
_symmetry.space_group_name_H-M   'P 1'
#
loop_
_entity.id
_entity.type
_entity.pdbx_description
1 polymer ?
#
loop_
_entity_poly.entity_id
_entity_poly.type
_entity_poly.pdbx_seq_one_letter_code
_entity_poly.pdbx_strand_id
1 'polypeptide(L)' 'MEGETDFLDAGTGVRTTVVAGDKVIVPARTLHAEGAVKDKVVYILALPEALDSESFLKMREPNDLQS' A
#
# COMPACT_ATOMS: atom_id res chain seq x y z
N MET A 1 -12.76 -13.13 -12.25
CA MET A 1 -12.00 -13.63 -11.09
C MET A 1 -12.34 -12.65 -9.98
N GLU A 2 -12.86 -13.09 -8.83
CA GLU A 2 -13.24 -12.15 -7.76
C GLU A 2 -11.98 -11.60 -7.09
N GLY A 3 -11.93 -10.30 -6.83
CA GLY A 3 -10.82 -9.67 -6.07
C GLY A 3 -9.56 -9.36 -6.88
N GLU A 4 -9.72 -8.88 -8.12
CA GLU A 4 -8.64 -8.30 -8.93
C GLU A 4 -8.71 -6.77 -8.94
N THR A 5 -7.56 -6.10 -8.91
CA THR A 5 -7.44 -4.63 -8.99
C THR A 5 -6.17 -4.23 -9.75
N ASP A 6 -5.93 -2.93 -9.95
CA ASP A 6 -4.73 -2.41 -10.58
C ASP A 6 -4.15 -1.20 -9.84
N PHE A 7 -2.82 -1.07 -9.87
CA PHE A 7 -2.09 0.12 -9.43
C PHE A 7 -1.63 0.92 -10.64
N LEU A 8 -1.88 2.23 -10.62
CA LEU A 8 -1.33 3.17 -11.59
C LEU A 8 -0.06 3.82 -11.03
N ASP A 9 1.05 3.66 -11.73
CA ASP A 9 2.22 4.51 -11.55
C ASP A 9 1.98 5.82 -12.30
N ALA A 10 1.76 6.91 -11.55
CA ALA A 10 1.50 8.22 -12.13
C ALA A 10 2.71 8.80 -12.90
N GLY A 11 3.94 8.39 -12.58
CA GLY A 11 5.15 8.88 -13.24
C GLY A 11 5.36 8.28 -14.62
N THR A 12 5.01 7.00 -14.80
CA THR A 12 5.21 6.26 -16.06
C THR A 12 3.92 6.01 -16.84
N GLY A 13 2.76 6.12 -16.19
CA GLY A 13 1.46 5.76 -16.74
C GLY A 13 1.20 4.25 -16.80
N VAL A 14 2.11 3.42 -16.28
CA VAL A 14 1.97 1.96 -16.30
C VAL A 14 0.92 1.52 -15.28
N ARG A 15 0.04 0.62 -15.72
CA ARG A 15 -0.90 -0.08 -14.84
C ARG A 15 -0.39 -1.48 -14.53
N THR A 16 -0.36 -1.83 -13.26
CA THR A 16 0.04 -3.16 -12.78
C THR A 16 -1.19 -3.85 -12.21
N THR A 17 -1.66 -4.90 -12.89
CA THR A 17 -2.73 -5.76 -12.38
C THR A 17 -2.22 -6.58 -11.21
N VAL A 18 -3.05 -6.72 -10.17
CA VAL A 18 -2.78 -7.56 -9.01
C VAL A 18 -3.98 -8.46 -8.73
N VAL A 19 -3.69 -9.65 -8.20
CA VAL A 19 -4.68 -10.65 -7.84
C VAL A 19 -4.53 -11.07 -6.37
N ALA A 20 -5.53 -11.78 -5.85
CA ALA A 20 -5.48 -12.30 -4.49
C ALA A 20 -4.22 -13.15 -4.25
N GLY A 21 -3.48 -12.81 -3.18
CA GLY A 21 -2.23 -13.46 -2.80
C GLY A 21 -0.96 -12.71 -3.23
N ASP A 22 -1.06 -11.75 -4.15
CA ASP A 22 0.08 -10.91 -4.52
C ASP A 22 0.53 -10.04 -3.34
N LYS A 23 1.85 -9.84 -3.24
CA LYS A 23 2.45 -8.89 -2.30
C LYS A 23 2.91 -7.66 -3.06
N VAL A 24 2.38 -6.51 -2.67
CA VAL A 24 2.79 -5.21 -3.22
C VAL A 24 3.65 -4.47 -2.19
N ILE A 25 4.77 -3.92 -2.65
CA ILE A 25 5.61 -3.02 -1.85
C ILE A 25 5.41 -1.62 -2.42
N VAL A 26 4.75 -0.76 -1.65
CA VAL A 26 4.64 0.67 -1.96
C VAL A 26 5.77 1.39 -1.23
N PRO A 27 6.73 2.02 -1.94
CA PRO A 27 7.80 2.75 -1.29
C PRO A 27 7.25 3.88 -0.41
N ALA A 28 8.00 4.24 0.62
CA ALA A 28 7.64 5.36 1.47
C ALA A 28 7.45 6.61 0.61
N ARG A 29 6.35 7.35 0.85
CA ARG A 29 6.00 8.61 0.17
C ARG A 29 5.60 8.47 -1.30
N THR A 30 5.42 7.25 -1.80
CA THR A 30 4.87 7.04 -3.13
C THR A 30 3.37 7.34 -3.12
N LEU A 31 2.97 8.35 -3.90
CA LEU A 31 1.57 8.57 -4.22
C LEU A 31 1.12 7.39 -5.09
N HIS A 32 0.11 6.68 -4.61
CA HIS A 32 -0.49 5.57 -5.33
C HIS A 32 -2.00 5.77 -5.34
N ALA A 33 -2.63 5.29 -6.40
CA ALA A 33 -4.07 5.20 -6.53
C ALA A 33 -4.42 3.78 -6.94
N GLU A 34 -5.41 3.22 -6.26
CA GLU A 34 -6.01 1.96 -6.64
C GLU A 34 -7.09 2.20 -7.69
N GLY A 35 -7.21 1.29 -8.65
CA GLY A 35 -8.32 1.22 -9.60
C GLY A 35 -9.68 1.03 -8.92
N ALA A 36 -10.74 0.96 -9.73
CA ALA A 36 -12.09 0.78 -9.20
C ALA A 36 -12.23 -0.58 -8.50
N VAL A 37 -12.51 -0.55 -7.19
CA VAL A 37 -12.73 -1.73 -6.36
C VAL A 37 -14.13 -2.28 -6.63
N LYS A 38 -14.22 -3.41 -7.36
CA LYS A 38 -15.50 -4.05 -7.71
C LYS A 38 -15.93 -5.10 -6.69
N ASP A 39 -14.96 -5.71 -6.01
CA ASP A 39 -15.15 -6.75 -4.99
C ASP A 39 -14.46 -6.31 -3.68
N LYS A 40 -14.77 -6.97 -2.56
CA LYS A 40 -14.17 -6.64 -1.25
C LYS A 40 -12.64 -6.85 -1.28
N VAL A 41 -11.89 -5.79 -0.97
CA VAL A 41 -10.43 -5.82 -0.80
C VAL A 41 -10.08 -5.78 0.69
N VAL A 42 -9.09 -6.59 1.11
CA VAL A 42 -8.57 -6.61 2.48
C VAL A 42 -7.08 -6.31 2.44
N TYR A 43 -6.67 -5.26 3.14
CA TYR A 43 -5.27 -4.88 3.28
C TYR A 43 -4.64 -5.58 4.49
N ILE A 44 -3.56 -6.31 4.24
CA ILE A 44 -2.69 -6.84 5.30
C ILE A 44 -1.38 -6.06 5.24
N LEU A 45 -1.15 -5.22 6.24
CA LEU A 45 0.09 -4.48 6.37
C LEU A 45 1.13 -5.34 7.07
N ALA A 46 2.29 -5.50 6.43
CA ALA A 46 3.44 -6.18 7.01
C ALA A 46 4.51 -5.15 7.40
N LEU A 47 5.09 -5.31 8.58
CA LEU A 47 6.26 -4.56 9.00
C LEU A 47 7.53 -5.36 8.66
N PRO A 48 8.57 -4.73 8.11
CA PRO A 48 9.84 -5.42 7.86
C PRO A 48 10.56 -5.77 9.17
N GLU A 49 10.33 -5.00 10.22
CA GLU A 49 10.89 -5.20 11.56
C GLU A 49 9.75 -5.18 12.60
N ALA A 50 9.88 -6.01 13.64
CA ALA A 50 8.92 -6.03 14.73
C ALA A 50 9.01 -4.73 15.55
N LEU A 51 7.86 -4.13 15.82
CA LEU A 51 7.72 -2.95 16.69
C LEU A 51 6.90 -3.33 17.92
N ASP A 52 7.20 -2.70 19.05
CA ASP A 52 6.31 -2.74 20.21
C ASP A 52 5.02 -1.95 19.94
N SER A 53 3.98 -2.21 20.73
CA SER A 53 2.66 -1.62 20.51
C SER A 53 2.64 -0.10 20.59
N GLU A 54 3.44 0.51 21.47
CA GLU A 54 3.50 1.97 21.61
C GLU A 54 4.17 2.59 20.38
N SER A 55 5.27 2.00 19.91
CA SER A 55 5.96 2.45 18.70
C SER A 55 5.12 2.26 17.44
N PHE A 56 4.38 1.15 17.33
CA PHE A 56 3.51 0.88 16.18
C PHE A 56 2.33 1.83 16.08
N LEU A 57 1.67 2.13 17.21
CA LEU A 57 0.50 3.00 17.27
C LEU A 57 0.83 4.49 17.38
N LYS A 58 2.12 4.84 17.43
CA LYS A 58 2.56 6.23 17.54
C LYS A 58 2.12 7.02 16.31
N MET A 59 1.19 7.96 16.52
CA MET A 59 0.87 8.95 15.49
C MET A 59 2.11 9.79 15.19
N ARG A 60 2.43 9.91 13.91
CA ARG A 60 3.54 10.70 13.38
C ARG A 60 2.98 11.92 12.69
N GLU A 61 3.63 13.05 12.86
CA GLU A 61 3.30 14.23 12.06
C GLU A 61 3.69 13.97 10.60
N PRO A 62 3.00 14.55 9.60
CA PRO A 62 3.32 14.34 8.19
C PRO A 62 4.79 14.61 7.82
N ASN A 63 5.45 15.50 8.58
CA ASN A 63 6.85 15.87 8.39
C ASN A 63 7.86 14.90 9.04
N ASP A 64 7.43 14.02 9.94
CA ASP A 64 8.32 13.07 10.64
C ASP A 64 8.91 12.00 9.73
N LEU A 65 8.36 11.84 8.51
CA LEU A 65 8.85 10.90 7.51
C LEU A 65 9.95 11.53 6.62
N GLN A 66 10.42 12.75 6.89
CA GLN A 66 11.52 13.41 6.17
C GLN A 66 12.88 12.87 6.61
N SER A 67 13.45 11.98 5.78
CA SER A 67 14.88 11.65 5.74
C SER A 67 15.42 11.93 4.35
#